data_AF-A0A8S0SXD7-F1
#
_entry.id   AF-A0A8S0SXD7-F1
#
_cell.length_a   1.000
_cell.length_b   1.000
_cell.length_c   1.000
_cell.angle_alpha   90.00
_cell.angle_beta   90.00
_cell.angle_gamma   90.00
#
_symmetry.space_group_name_H-M   'P 1'
#
loop_
_entity.id
_entity.type
_entity.pdbx_description
1 polymer ?
#
loop_
_entity_poly.entity_id
_entity_poly.type
_entity_poly.pdbx_seq_one_letter_code
_entity_poly.pdbx_strand_id
1 'polypeptide(L)'
;MPDLLNWFGWCTWDAFYTDVTSEGVKQGLQSFEQGGIAPKFVIIDDGWQSVSMDPVSIASKADNTANFANRLTNIKENHKFQKDGQEGHRVEDPAMGIQHIVNKIKDEHSVKYVYVWHALTGYWGGVRPGGDGLEHYDSKLAYPISSPGVQSNEPCDALNSITKNGLGLVNPEKVFNFYNELHSYLASSGIDGVKVDVQNILETLGAGHGGRVKLAQKYHRALEASILRNFPDNGIISCMSHNTDGLYSAKRTAVIRASDDFWPKDPASHTIHIASVAYNTVFLGEFMQPDWDMFHSLHPMAEYHGAARAVGGCAIYVSDKPGQHDFNLLRKLVLPDGSILRAKFPGRPTRDCLFSDPARDGKSLLKIWNLNDFNGVVGVFNCQGAGWCGVGKTNLIHDEQPGTVTGILRSKDVDYLPRIADERWSGDVIVYSHLRGDLVYLPKNTSLPVTMKAREYDVFTVIPVKEMSNRTKFAPIGLIKMFNSGGAIKELNYEMDRTGTVCLKVRGCGLFGAYSTVRPKRVTVDAEEVKFEYEEASGFITLSLSIPEKELYLWNVCIEL
;
A
#
# COMPACT_ATOMS: atom_id res chain seq x y z
N MET A 1 -3.20 0.11 -14.56
CA MET A 1 -2.81 0.26 -13.13
C MET A 1 -3.16 1.68 -12.72
N PRO A 2 -3.88 1.90 -11.61
CA PRO A 2 -4.21 3.24 -11.13
C PRO A 2 -2.95 4.05 -10.81
N ASP A 3 -2.90 5.31 -11.21
CA ASP A 3 -1.71 6.15 -11.00
C ASP A 3 -1.48 6.51 -9.53
N LEU A 4 -2.52 6.47 -8.68
CA LEU A 4 -2.42 6.69 -7.22
C LEU A 4 -1.28 5.89 -6.57
N LEU A 5 -0.97 4.70 -7.11
CA LEU A 5 0.05 3.81 -6.59
C LEU A 5 1.46 4.43 -6.63
N ASN A 6 1.69 5.42 -7.50
CA ASN A 6 2.99 6.07 -7.66
C ASN A 6 3.22 7.23 -6.68
N TRP A 7 2.23 7.50 -5.82
CA TRP A 7 2.19 8.62 -4.91
C TRP A 7 2.16 8.15 -3.46
N PHE A 8 2.68 8.96 -2.56
CA PHE A 8 2.50 8.76 -1.12
C PHE A 8 1.11 9.23 -0.70
N GLY A 9 0.48 8.51 0.22
CA GLY A 9 -0.85 8.87 0.72
C GLY A 9 -1.03 8.80 2.22
N TRP A 10 -2.24 9.14 2.63
CA TRP A 10 -2.68 9.12 4.02
C TRP A 10 -4.12 8.61 4.13
N CYS A 11 -4.35 7.69 5.06
CA CYS A 11 -5.67 7.16 5.40
C CYS A 11 -6.10 7.68 6.77
N THR A 12 -7.33 8.19 6.88
CA THR A 12 -7.80 8.83 8.11
C THR A 12 -8.21 7.85 9.22
N TRP A 13 -8.17 6.53 8.98
CA TRP A 13 -8.70 5.51 9.90
C TRP A 13 -8.03 5.53 11.28
N ASP A 14 -6.74 5.21 11.44
CA ASP A 14 -6.14 5.25 12.79
C ASP A 14 -5.95 6.67 13.34
N ALA A 15 -6.00 7.67 12.45
CA ALA A 15 -5.89 9.07 12.82
C ALA A 15 -7.12 9.52 13.63
N PHE A 16 -8.32 9.14 13.21
CA PHE A 16 -9.58 9.64 13.77
C PHE A 16 -10.65 8.57 14.02
N TYR A 17 -10.50 7.37 13.47
CA TYR A 17 -11.56 6.37 13.34
C TYR A 17 -12.83 7.05 12.79
N THR A 18 -13.98 6.75 13.40
CA THR A 18 -15.25 7.35 12.99
C THR A 18 -15.39 8.83 13.33
N ASP A 19 -14.44 9.46 14.03
CA ASP A 19 -14.49 10.88 14.42
C ASP A 19 -13.88 11.81 13.38
N VAL A 20 -13.52 11.31 12.19
CA VAL A 20 -12.96 12.13 11.10
C VAL A 20 -13.91 13.28 10.73
N THR A 21 -13.33 14.47 10.49
CA THR A 21 -14.03 15.70 10.08
C THR A 21 -13.30 16.38 8.93
N SER A 22 -13.98 17.27 8.20
CA SER A 22 -13.34 18.08 7.14
C SER A 22 -12.13 18.88 7.65
N GLU A 23 -12.24 19.48 8.83
CA GLU A 23 -11.14 20.23 9.46
C GLU A 23 -10.01 19.30 9.94
N GLY A 24 -10.33 18.11 10.47
CA GLY A 24 -9.32 17.11 10.85
C GLY A 24 -8.48 16.65 9.66
N VAL A 25 -9.10 16.44 8.49
CA VAL A 25 -8.39 16.11 7.24
C VAL A 25 -7.41 17.22 6.86
N LYS A 26 -7.87 18.49 6.89
CA LYS A 26 -7.01 19.65 6.60
C LYS A 26 -5.84 19.75 7.57
N GLN A 27 -6.08 19.59 8.87
CA GLN A 27 -5.03 19.65 9.89
C GLN A 27 -3.98 18.55 9.71
N GLY A 28 -4.40 17.34 9.33
CA GLY A 28 -3.46 16.25 9.04
C GLY A 28 -2.57 16.54 7.83
N LEU A 29 -3.13 17.07 6.73
CA LEU A 29 -2.33 17.47 5.56
C LEU A 29 -1.33 18.58 5.93
N GLN A 30 -1.78 19.59 6.67
CA GLN A 30 -0.91 20.66 7.17
C GLN A 30 0.22 20.14 8.05
N SER A 31 -0.04 19.12 8.90
CA SER A 31 1.01 18.56 9.75
C SER A 31 2.06 17.78 8.98
N PHE A 32 1.71 17.14 7.86
CA PHE A 32 2.71 16.53 6.96
C PHE A 32 3.57 17.58 6.27
N GLU A 33 2.95 18.63 5.74
CA GLU A 33 3.63 19.70 5.01
C GLU A 33 4.65 20.44 5.88
N GLN A 34 4.35 20.63 7.17
CA GLN A 34 5.29 21.19 8.15
C GLN A 34 6.59 20.37 8.27
N GLY A 35 6.55 19.07 7.99
CA GLY A 35 7.73 18.20 7.95
C GLY A 35 8.38 18.05 6.57
N GLY A 36 7.85 18.75 5.55
CA GLY A 36 8.32 18.69 4.17
C GLY A 36 7.88 17.44 3.41
N ILE A 37 6.81 16.77 3.84
CA ILE A 37 6.21 15.64 3.15
C ILE A 37 4.81 16.04 2.68
N ALA A 38 4.48 15.77 1.43
CA ALA A 38 3.18 16.11 0.86
C ALA A 38 2.46 14.84 0.37
N PRO A 39 1.47 14.31 1.12
CA PRO A 39 0.59 13.27 0.61
C PRO A 39 -0.11 13.76 -0.67
N LYS A 40 -0.05 12.97 -1.74
CA LYS A 40 -0.75 13.27 -3.00
C LYS A 40 -2.00 12.42 -3.19
N PHE A 41 -2.29 11.50 -2.28
CA PHE A 41 -3.62 10.94 -2.16
C PHE A 41 -4.09 10.82 -0.72
N VAL A 42 -5.40 10.91 -0.52
CA VAL A 42 -6.04 10.77 0.79
C VAL A 42 -7.18 9.77 0.69
N ILE A 43 -7.28 8.87 1.68
CA ILE A 43 -8.46 8.04 1.91
C ILE A 43 -9.19 8.61 3.12
N ILE A 44 -10.36 9.20 2.89
CA ILE A 44 -11.30 9.57 3.94
C ILE A 44 -12.05 8.28 4.32
N ASP A 45 -11.55 7.62 5.36
CA ASP A 45 -12.07 6.35 5.85
C ASP A 45 -13.39 6.55 6.63
N ASP A 46 -13.93 5.48 7.22
CA ASP A 46 -15.24 5.46 7.88
C ASP A 46 -15.42 6.62 8.88
N GLY A 47 -16.64 7.18 8.91
CA GLY A 47 -17.03 8.33 9.71
C GLY A 47 -17.62 9.50 8.91
N TRP A 48 -17.49 9.52 7.58
CA TRP A 48 -18.02 10.61 6.74
C TRP A 48 -19.48 10.39 6.29
N GLN A 49 -19.96 9.14 6.27
CA GLN A 49 -21.28 8.79 5.75
C GLN A 49 -22.42 9.20 6.68
N SER A 50 -23.61 9.42 6.11
CA SER A 50 -24.84 9.67 6.86
C SER A 50 -25.46 8.36 7.32
N VAL A 51 -25.31 8.08 8.60
CA VAL A 51 -25.72 6.80 9.18
C VAL A 51 -26.45 6.98 10.50
N SER A 52 -27.34 6.07 10.80
CA SER A 52 -27.97 5.99 12.12
C SER A 52 -28.45 4.59 12.41
N MET A 53 -28.60 4.29 13.69
CA MET A 53 -29.17 3.03 14.17
C MET A 53 -30.70 3.05 14.08
N ASP A 54 -31.33 1.90 13.88
CA ASP A 54 -32.79 1.82 13.97
C ASP A 54 -33.23 1.78 15.44
N PRO A 55 -34.42 2.30 15.81
CA PRO A 55 -34.88 2.37 17.20
C PRO A 55 -34.89 1.03 17.94
N VAL A 56 -35.08 -0.08 17.22
CA VAL A 56 -35.13 -1.45 17.77
C VAL A 56 -33.80 -2.18 17.73
N SER A 57 -32.76 -1.58 17.13
CA SER A 57 -31.43 -2.21 17.02
C SER A 57 -30.65 -2.04 18.32
N ILE A 58 -29.71 -2.94 18.56
CA ILE A 58 -28.84 -2.95 19.73
C ILE A 58 -27.46 -2.51 19.28
N ALA A 59 -26.97 -1.45 19.91
CA ALA A 59 -25.65 -0.90 19.63
C ALA A 59 -24.56 -1.95 19.86
N SER A 60 -23.59 -1.98 18.95
CA SER A 60 -22.37 -2.76 19.06
C SER A 60 -21.24 -1.78 18.81
N LYS A 61 -20.73 -1.21 19.90
CA LYS A 61 -19.63 -0.26 19.90
C LYS A 61 -18.47 -0.87 20.66
N ALA A 62 -17.29 -0.89 20.06
CA ALA A 62 -16.03 -1.14 20.75
C ALA A 62 -15.16 0.12 20.62
N ASP A 63 -14.09 0.19 21.41
CA ASP A 63 -13.12 1.27 21.28
C ASP A 63 -12.52 1.25 19.87
N ASN A 64 -12.39 2.43 19.26
CA ASN A 64 -11.80 2.58 17.93
C ASN A 64 -12.55 1.81 16.81
N THR A 65 -13.85 1.55 16.96
CA THR A 65 -14.66 0.92 15.92
C THR A 65 -15.93 1.69 15.62
N ALA A 66 -16.52 1.43 14.45
CA ALA A 66 -17.85 1.90 14.11
C ALA A 66 -18.93 1.16 14.90
N ASN A 67 -20.12 1.78 15.04
CA ASN A 67 -21.29 1.04 15.48
C ASN A 67 -21.80 0.15 14.34
N PHE A 68 -21.52 -1.15 14.38
CA PHE A 68 -21.87 -2.09 13.32
C PHE A 68 -23.39 -2.23 13.08
N ALA A 69 -24.22 -1.74 14.01
CA ALA A 69 -25.68 -1.71 13.88
C ALA A 69 -26.22 -0.52 13.06
N ASN A 70 -25.38 0.48 12.74
CA ASN A 70 -25.79 1.64 11.97
C ASN A 70 -26.10 1.28 10.51
N ARG A 71 -27.08 1.94 9.92
CA ARG A 71 -27.44 1.82 8.49
C ARG A 71 -27.24 3.14 7.78
N LEU A 72 -26.92 3.07 6.49
CA LEU A 72 -26.89 4.23 5.61
C LEU A 72 -28.30 4.84 5.53
N THR A 73 -28.40 6.14 5.81
CA THR A 73 -29.66 6.91 5.74
C THR A 73 -29.67 7.97 4.67
N ASN A 74 -28.52 8.27 4.08
CA ASN A 74 -28.41 9.13 2.90
C ASN A 74 -27.10 8.79 2.16
N ILE A 75 -27.11 8.86 0.82
CA ILE A 75 -25.89 8.65 0.01
C ILE A 75 -24.89 9.81 0.14
N LYS A 76 -25.36 10.99 0.56
CA LYS A 76 -24.52 12.17 0.81
C LYS A 76 -23.88 12.12 2.19
N GLU A 77 -22.80 12.87 2.36
CA GLU A 77 -22.03 13.00 3.59
C GLU A 77 -22.87 13.47 4.79
N ASN A 78 -22.37 13.21 5.99
CA ASN A 78 -22.95 13.73 7.22
C ASN A 78 -22.49 15.16 7.52
N HIS A 79 -23.03 15.73 8.60
CA HIS A 79 -22.76 17.11 9.02
C HIS A 79 -21.26 17.44 9.23
N LYS A 80 -20.40 16.46 9.53
CA LYS A 80 -18.95 16.70 9.76
C LYS A 80 -18.19 17.08 8.49
N PHE A 81 -18.79 16.82 7.34
CA PHE A 81 -18.26 17.15 6.01
C PHE A 81 -19.13 18.17 5.27
N GLN A 82 -20.13 18.74 5.96
CA GLN A 82 -20.80 19.94 5.48
C GLN A 82 -20.08 21.17 6.05
N LYS A 83 -19.89 22.18 5.22
CA LYS A 83 -19.35 23.46 5.65
C LYS A 83 -20.31 24.09 6.66
N ASP A 84 -19.79 24.40 7.85
CA ASP A 84 -20.59 24.88 8.99
C ASP A 84 -21.71 23.90 9.40
N GLY A 85 -21.53 22.60 9.14
CA GLY A 85 -22.53 21.57 9.35
C GLY A 85 -22.92 21.38 10.81
N GLN A 86 -24.21 21.11 11.05
CA GLN A 86 -24.78 20.88 12.37
C GLN A 86 -25.48 19.52 12.41
N GLU A 87 -25.32 18.78 13.51
CA GLU A 87 -25.96 17.48 13.66
C GLU A 87 -27.49 17.60 13.53
N GLY A 88 -28.09 16.68 12.77
CA GLY A 88 -29.53 16.69 12.48
C GLY A 88 -29.98 17.69 11.41
N HIS A 89 -29.09 18.53 10.89
CA HIS A 89 -29.37 19.46 9.79
C HIS A 89 -28.58 19.07 8.53
N ARG A 90 -29.19 19.25 7.35
CA ARG A 90 -28.56 19.02 6.05
C ARG A 90 -28.80 20.20 5.13
N VAL A 91 -27.71 20.70 4.55
CA VAL A 91 -27.73 21.61 3.41
C VAL A 91 -27.62 20.80 2.12
N GLU A 92 -28.51 21.05 1.15
CA GLU A 92 -28.56 20.29 -0.11
C GLU A 92 -27.61 20.83 -1.19
N ASP A 93 -27.04 22.02 -0.99
CA ASP A 93 -26.04 22.61 -1.88
C ASP A 93 -24.75 21.77 -1.89
N PRO A 94 -24.37 21.13 -3.02
CA PRO A 94 -23.16 20.33 -3.12
C PRO A 94 -21.89 21.10 -2.75
N ALA A 95 -21.84 22.41 -3.04
CA ALA A 95 -20.69 23.25 -2.71
C ALA A 95 -20.50 23.46 -1.19
N MET A 96 -21.55 23.19 -0.42
CA MET A 96 -21.52 23.16 1.05
C MET A 96 -21.35 21.75 1.61
N GLY A 97 -21.41 20.71 0.77
CA GLY A 97 -21.16 19.31 1.14
C GLY A 97 -19.68 18.92 1.02
N ILE A 98 -19.41 17.62 0.89
CA ILE A 98 -18.02 17.09 0.88
C ILE A 98 -17.13 17.73 -0.22
N GLN A 99 -17.75 18.22 -1.30
CA GLN A 99 -17.05 18.93 -2.37
C GLN A 99 -16.20 20.11 -1.85
N HIS A 100 -16.66 20.80 -0.79
CA HIS A 100 -15.95 21.96 -0.26
C HIS A 100 -14.54 21.58 0.23
N ILE A 101 -14.41 20.46 0.94
CA ILE A 101 -13.12 20.03 1.49
C ILE A 101 -12.26 19.39 0.40
N VAL A 102 -12.88 18.65 -0.53
CA VAL A 102 -12.18 18.05 -1.68
C VAL A 102 -11.52 19.13 -2.52
N ASN A 103 -12.24 20.17 -2.93
CA ASN A 103 -11.68 21.28 -3.68
C ASN A 103 -10.54 21.94 -2.89
N LYS A 104 -10.77 22.21 -1.60
CA LYS A 104 -9.78 22.84 -0.73
C LYS A 104 -8.48 22.05 -0.64
N ILE A 105 -8.52 20.73 -0.44
CA ILE A 105 -7.29 19.93 -0.31
C ILE A 105 -6.59 19.71 -1.65
N LYS A 106 -7.33 19.70 -2.76
CA LYS A 106 -6.72 19.67 -4.10
C LYS A 106 -6.01 20.99 -4.41
N ASP A 107 -6.64 22.12 -4.10
CA ASP A 107 -6.11 23.46 -4.39
C ASP A 107 -4.97 23.88 -3.43
N GLU A 108 -5.16 23.73 -2.12
CA GLU A 108 -4.23 24.24 -1.10
C GLU A 108 -3.10 23.25 -0.77
N HIS A 109 -3.36 21.94 -0.87
CA HIS A 109 -2.41 20.89 -0.45
C HIS A 109 -1.87 20.06 -1.63
N SER A 110 -2.26 20.41 -2.86
CA SER A 110 -1.86 19.69 -4.08
C SER A 110 -2.15 18.18 -4.02
N VAL A 111 -3.22 17.79 -3.32
CA VAL A 111 -3.70 16.39 -3.32
C VAL A 111 -4.20 16.07 -4.72
N LYS A 112 -3.74 14.95 -5.29
CA LYS A 112 -4.14 14.51 -6.64
C LYS A 112 -5.38 13.63 -6.59
N TYR A 113 -5.43 12.70 -5.63
CA TYR A 113 -6.49 11.71 -5.54
C TYR A 113 -7.17 11.72 -4.16
N VAL A 114 -8.49 11.80 -4.12
CA VAL A 114 -9.28 11.69 -2.90
C VAL A 114 -10.20 10.50 -3.03
N TYR A 115 -10.02 9.51 -2.15
CA TYR A 115 -10.86 8.33 -2.06
C TYR A 115 -11.71 8.40 -0.81
N VAL A 116 -12.89 7.80 -0.84
CA VAL A 116 -13.74 7.65 0.35
C VAL A 116 -14.05 6.18 0.61
N TRP A 117 -14.19 5.83 1.88
CA TRP A 117 -14.57 4.48 2.29
C TRP A 117 -16.09 4.27 2.22
N HIS A 118 -16.54 3.09 1.83
CA HIS A 118 -17.89 2.60 2.15
C HIS A 118 -17.92 1.08 2.20
N ALA A 119 -18.86 0.49 2.94
CA ALA A 119 -19.10 -0.95 2.86
C ALA A 119 -19.77 -1.31 1.52
N LEU A 120 -19.55 -2.53 1.03
CA LEU A 120 -20.22 -3.05 -0.18
C LEU A 120 -21.73 -2.90 -0.09
N THR A 121 -22.30 -3.11 1.10
CA THR A 121 -23.73 -3.03 1.39
C THR A 121 -24.21 -1.61 1.70
N GLY A 122 -23.39 -0.58 1.46
CA GLY A 122 -23.65 0.83 1.73
C GLY A 122 -23.04 1.32 3.03
N TYR A 123 -23.33 0.63 4.13
CA TYR A 123 -22.65 0.78 5.43
C TYR A 123 -22.62 -0.58 6.16
N TRP A 124 -22.03 -0.65 7.36
CA TRP A 124 -21.94 -1.88 8.16
C TRP A 124 -23.27 -2.63 8.31
N GLY A 125 -24.35 -1.94 8.71
CA GLY A 125 -25.70 -2.50 8.83
C GLY A 125 -26.52 -2.48 7.54
N GLY A 126 -25.93 -2.08 6.41
CA GLY A 126 -26.59 -1.97 5.11
C GLY A 126 -27.28 -0.62 4.86
N VAL A 127 -28.16 -0.58 3.87
CA VAL A 127 -29.00 0.59 3.52
C VAL A 127 -30.33 0.51 4.26
N ARG A 128 -30.76 1.59 4.91
CA ARG A 128 -31.99 1.63 5.71
C ARG A 128 -33.23 1.26 4.87
N PRO A 129 -33.96 0.17 5.20
CA PRO A 129 -35.22 -0.17 4.55
C PRO A 129 -36.27 0.93 4.72
N GLY A 130 -36.88 1.36 3.62
CA GLY A 130 -37.95 2.37 3.63
C GLY A 130 -37.52 3.75 4.17
N GLY A 131 -36.22 4.05 4.19
CA GLY A 131 -35.74 5.38 4.54
C GLY A 131 -36.08 6.40 3.45
N ASP A 132 -36.38 7.63 3.85
CA ASP A 132 -36.73 8.73 2.96
C ASP A 132 -35.64 8.94 1.88
N GLY A 133 -36.04 8.90 0.61
CA GLY A 133 -35.14 9.05 -0.54
C GLY A 133 -34.29 7.80 -0.84
N LEU A 134 -34.55 6.68 -0.16
CA LEU A 134 -33.88 5.38 -0.36
C LEU A 134 -34.87 4.27 -0.76
N GLU A 135 -36.17 4.57 -0.83
CA GLU A 135 -37.25 3.60 -1.05
C GLU A 135 -37.10 2.90 -2.41
N HIS A 136 -36.62 3.63 -3.42
CA HIS A 136 -36.43 3.09 -4.77
C HIS A 136 -35.40 1.96 -4.82
N TYR A 137 -34.46 1.89 -3.87
CA TYR A 137 -33.50 0.79 -3.74
C TYR A 137 -34.14 -0.53 -3.26
N ASP A 138 -35.34 -0.49 -2.68
CA ASP A 138 -36.08 -1.66 -2.18
C ASP A 138 -35.22 -2.55 -1.25
N SER A 139 -34.47 -1.91 -0.35
CA SER A 139 -33.65 -2.59 0.64
C SER A 139 -34.54 -3.34 1.65
N LYS A 140 -34.16 -4.57 1.99
CA LYS A 140 -34.88 -5.42 2.95
C LYS A 140 -33.94 -5.96 4.02
N LEU A 141 -34.47 -6.19 5.21
CA LEU A 141 -33.71 -6.86 6.25
C LEU A 141 -33.43 -8.31 5.84
N ALA A 142 -32.15 -8.65 5.80
CA ALA A 142 -31.64 -10.00 5.63
C ALA A 142 -30.74 -10.34 6.80
N TYR A 143 -30.78 -11.57 7.29
CA TYR A 143 -30.06 -12.00 8.48
C TYR A 143 -28.93 -12.94 8.06
N PRO A 144 -27.65 -12.51 8.17
CA PRO A 144 -26.50 -13.36 7.88
C PRO A 144 -26.57 -14.73 8.57
N ILE A 145 -26.23 -15.77 7.83
CA ILE A 145 -26.03 -17.13 8.37
C ILE A 145 -24.60 -17.55 8.05
N SER A 146 -23.78 -17.67 9.08
CA SER A 146 -22.40 -18.15 8.94
C SER A 146 -22.33 -19.66 8.88
N SER A 147 -21.42 -20.21 8.08
CA SER A 147 -21.20 -21.65 8.02
C SER A 147 -20.45 -22.15 9.26
N PRO A 148 -20.61 -23.42 9.66
CA PRO A 148 -19.84 -23.99 10.77
C PRO A 148 -18.32 -23.84 10.58
N GLY A 149 -17.83 -23.91 9.33
CA GLY A 149 -16.41 -23.72 9.03
C GLY A 149 -15.93 -22.30 9.32
N VAL A 150 -16.69 -21.28 8.90
CA VAL A 150 -16.36 -19.87 9.18
C VAL A 150 -16.44 -19.58 10.68
N GLN A 151 -17.50 -20.05 11.35
CA GLN A 151 -17.64 -19.92 12.81
C GLN A 151 -16.51 -20.61 13.58
N SER A 152 -15.98 -21.72 13.04
CA SER A 152 -14.86 -22.44 13.63
C SER A 152 -13.51 -21.72 13.48
N ASN A 153 -13.41 -20.70 12.62
CA ASN A 153 -12.15 -19.99 12.39
C ASN A 153 -11.92 -18.88 13.40
N GLU A 154 -12.85 -17.93 13.53
CA GLU A 154 -12.71 -16.79 14.43
C GLU A 154 -14.09 -16.21 14.84
N PRO A 155 -14.30 -15.84 16.11
CA PRO A 155 -15.46 -15.06 16.51
C PRO A 155 -15.37 -13.63 15.97
N CYS A 156 -16.40 -13.18 15.25
CA CYS A 156 -16.44 -11.84 14.66
C CYS A 156 -17.58 -11.01 15.26
N ASP A 157 -17.24 -10.00 16.07
CA ASP A 157 -18.22 -9.12 16.71
C ASP A 157 -19.05 -8.32 15.71
N ALA A 158 -18.44 -7.88 14.61
CA ALA A 158 -19.15 -7.22 13.53
C ALA A 158 -20.23 -8.12 12.93
N LEU A 159 -19.87 -9.36 12.58
CA LEU A 159 -20.83 -10.34 12.04
C LEU A 159 -21.92 -10.68 13.06
N ASN A 160 -21.57 -10.85 14.34
CA ASN A 160 -22.54 -11.10 15.41
C ASN A 160 -23.55 -9.95 15.53
N SER A 161 -23.07 -8.70 15.49
CA SER A 161 -23.92 -7.51 15.51
C SER A 161 -24.87 -7.45 14.31
N ILE A 162 -24.36 -7.65 13.10
CA ILE A 162 -25.16 -7.63 11.87
C ILE A 162 -26.17 -8.78 11.88
N THR A 163 -25.79 -9.97 12.35
CA THR A 163 -26.70 -11.12 12.49
C THR A 163 -27.84 -10.81 13.45
N LYS A 164 -27.56 -10.13 14.57
CA LYS A 164 -28.56 -9.77 15.57
C LYS A 164 -29.52 -8.68 15.08
N ASN A 165 -28.97 -7.64 14.45
CA ASN A 165 -29.72 -6.46 14.04
C ASN A 165 -30.36 -6.59 12.64
N GLY A 166 -29.89 -7.56 11.84
CA GLY A 166 -30.19 -7.67 10.41
C GLY A 166 -29.32 -6.73 9.56
N LEU A 167 -29.12 -7.06 8.30
CA LEU A 167 -28.50 -6.21 7.29
C LEU A 167 -29.59 -5.65 6.36
N GLY A 168 -29.59 -4.34 6.13
CA GLY A 168 -30.38 -3.71 5.07
C GLY A 168 -29.79 -4.03 3.69
N LEU A 169 -30.17 -5.16 3.12
CA LEU A 169 -29.69 -5.63 1.83
C LEU A 169 -30.48 -4.96 0.70
N VAL A 170 -29.82 -4.11 -0.09
CA VAL A 170 -30.39 -3.53 -1.33
C VAL A 170 -30.90 -4.64 -2.25
N ASN A 171 -32.02 -4.42 -2.94
CA ASN A 171 -32.52 -5.41 -3.89
C ASN A 171 -31.43 -5.71 -4.96
N PRO A 172 -31.02 -6.98 -5.15
CA PRO A 172 -29.96 -7.32 -6.11
C PRO A 172 -30.23 -6.91 -7.56
N GLU A 173 -31.49 -6.71 -7.95
CA GLU A 173 -31.85 -6.19 -9.30
C GLU A 173 -31.70 -4.66 -9.41
N LYS A 174 -31.58 -3.96 -8.28
CA LYS A 174 -31.49 -2.50 -8.19
C LYS A 174 -30.16 -1.98 -7.66
N VAL A 175 -29.27 -2.88 -7.22
CA VAL A 175 -27.99 -2.51 -6.59
C VAL A 175 -27.07 -1.69 -7.50
N PHE A 176 -27.17 -1.85 -8.83
CA PHE A 176 -26.47 -0.97 -9.76
C PHE A 176 -26.93 0.49 -9.62
N ASN A 177 -28.22 0.75 -9.47
CA ASN A 177 -28.73 2.11 -9.31
C ASN A 177 -28.20 2.72 -8.02
N PHE A 178 -28.17 1.96 -6.92
CA PHE A 178 -27.57 2.38 -5.66
C PHE A 178 -26.10 2.80 -5.83
N TYR A 179 -25.25 1.91 -6.37
CA TYR A 179 -23.84 2.27 -6.57
C TYR A 179 -23.68 3.41 -7.56
N ASN A 180 -24.49 3.45 -8.62
CA ASN A 180 -24.36 4.49 -9.63
C ASN A 180 -24.74 5.85 -9.06
N GLU A 181 -25.85 5.96 -8.31
CA GLU A 181 -26.25 7.21 -7.67
C GLU A 181 -25.21 7.68 -6.64
N LEU A 182 -24.72 6.77 -5.78
CA LEU A 182 -23.65 7.08 -4.82
C LEU A 182 -22.37 7.54 -5.52
N HIS A 183 -21.85 6.77 -6.48
CA HIS A 183 -20.59 7.09 -7.12
C HIS A 183 -20.70 8.28 -8.08
N SER A 184 -21.83 8.50 -8.75
CA SER A 184 -22.07 9.72 -9.54
C SER A 184 -22.06 10.96 -8.66
N TYR A 185 -22.67 10.89 -7.46
CA TYR A 185 -22.58 11.97 -6.49
C TYR A 185 -21.14 12.24 -6.05
N LEU A 186 -20.42 11.19 -5.63
CA LEU A 186 -19.03 11.31 -5.19
C LEU A 186 -18.12 11.89 -6.28
N ALA A 187 -18.20 11.36 -7.50
CA ALA A 187 -17.44 11.87 -8.64
C ALA A 187 -17.76 13.33 -8.95
N SER A 188 -19.05 13.73 -8.88
CA SER A 188 -19.44 15.14 -9.07
C SER A 188 -18.90 16.07 -7.98
N SER A 189 -18.62 15.54 -6.79
CA SER A 189 -17.97 16.25 -5.67
C SER A 189 -16.44 16.21 -5.74
N GLY A 190 -15.86 15.68 -6.83
CA GLY A 190 -14.42 15.64 -7.06
C GLY A 190 -13.69 14.46 -6.40
N ILE A 191 -14.41 13.46 -5.87
CA ILE A 191 -13.83 12.21 -5.39
C ILE A 191 -13.37 11.36 -6.59
N ASP A 192 -12.16 10.81 -6.50
CA ASP A 192 -11.50 10.10 -7.60
C ASP A 192 -11.66 8.58 -7.53
N GLY A 193 -12.12 8.06 -6.38
CA GLY A 193 -12.37 6.63 -6.20
C GLY A 193 -12.88 6.25 -4.82
N VAL A 194 -12.99 4.95 -4.57
CA VAL A 194 -13.55 4.41 -3.33
C VAL A 194 -12.71 3.27 -2.74
N LYS A 195 -12.68 3.16 -1.42
CA LYS A 195 -12.25 1.95 -0.70
C LYS A 195 -13.51 1.20 -0.28
N VAL A 196 -13.69 -0.04 -0.76
CA VAL A 196 -14.91 -0.82 -0.56
C VAL A 196 -14.66 -2.00 0.36
N ASP A 197 -15.24 -1.95 1.56
CA ASP A 197 -15.05 -2.93 2.63
C ASP A 197 -16.24 -3.90 2.75
N VAL A 198 -16.13 -4.83 3.70
CA VAL A 198 -17.21 -5.75 4.12
C VAL A 198 -17.74 -6.60 2.96
N GLN A 199 -16.91 -6.90 1.96
CA GLN A 199 -17.38 -7.59 0.75
C GLN A 199 -17.73 -9.06 1.02
N ASN A 200 -17.00 -9.71 1.94
CA ASN A 200 -17.22 -11.10 2.32
C ASN A 200 -18.60 -11.38 2.96
N ILE A 201 -19.33 -10.36 3.41
CA ILE A 201 -20.66 -10.55 4.04
C ILE A 201 -21.66 -11.25 3.12
N LEU A 202 -21.53 -11.08 1.79
CA LEU A 202 -22.44 -11.68 0.82
C LEU A 202 -22.48 -13.20 0.86
N GLU A 203 -21.39 -13.85 1.32
CA GLU A 203 -21.34 -15.31 1.50
C GLU A 203 -22.46 -15.80 2.43
N THR A 204 -22.81 -14.99 3.43
CA THR A 204 -23.78 -15.32 4.48
C THR A 204 -25.23 -14.99 4.14
N LEU A 205 -25.48 -14.39 2.97
CA LEU A 205 -26.76 -13.77 2.60
C LEU A 205 -27.42 -14.38 1.36
N GLY A 206 -26.90 -15.50 0.86
CA GLY A 206 -27.36 -16.09 -0.42
C GLY A 206 -28.78 -16.67 -0.43
N ALA A 207 -29.40 -16.89 0.75
CA ALA A 207 -30.74 -17.46 0.86
C ALA A 207 -31.78 -16.53 0.19
N GLY A 208 -32.67 -17.09 -0.63
CA GLY A 208 -33.67 -16.32 -1.39
C GLY A 208 -33.14 -15.57 -2.62
N HIS A 209 -31.82 -15.54 -2.85
CA HIS A 209 -31.19 -14.80 -3.95
C HIS A 209 -30.51 -15.71 -5.00
N GLY A 210 -30.83 -17.01 -4.98
CA GLY A 210 -30.23 -18.02 -5.87
C GLY A 210 -28.86 -18.51 -5.40
N GLY A 211 -28.53 -18.30 -4.12
CA GLY A 211 -27.28 -18.74 -3.50
C GLY A 211 -26.19 -17.66 -3.50
N ARG A 212 -25.15 -17.87 -2.67
CA ARG A 212 -24.04 -16.93 -2.46
C ARG A 212 -23.35 -16.51 -3.76
N VAL A 213 -23.11 -17.47 -4.67
CA VAL A 213 -22.45 -17.22 -5.97
C VAL A 213 -23.26 -16.23 -6.81
N LYS A 214 -24.58 -16.43 -6.93
CA LYS A 214 -25.43 -15.56 -7.77
C LYS A 214 -25.56 -14.17 -7.17
N LEU A 215 -25.63 -14.06 -5.83
CA LEU A 215 -25.67 -12.78 -5.13
C LEU A 215 -24.35 -12.02 -5.31
N ALA A 216 -23.22 -12.65 -5.03
CA ALA A 216 -21.88 -12.08 -5.22
C ALA A 216 -21.69 -11.58 -6.65
N GLN A 217 -22.01 -12.40 -7.66
CA GLN A 217 -21.90 -12.00 -9.06
C GLN A 217 -22.71 -10.75 -9.40
N LYS A 218 -23.93 -10.60 -8.85
CA LYS A 218 -24.75 -9.40 -9.09
C LYS A 218 -24.12 -8.16 -8.47
N TYR A 219 -23.74 -8.25 -7.19
CA TYR A 219 -23.15 -7.13 -6.46
C TYR A 219 -21.82 -6.68 -7.06
N HIS A 220 -20.88 -7.59 -7.31
CA HIS A 220 -19.58 -7.23 -7.88
C HIS A 220 -19.70 -6.69 -9.31
N ARG A 221 -20.58 -7.25 -10.15
CA ARG A 221 -20.82 -6.69 -11.50
C ARG A 221 -21.41 -5.29 -11.45
N ALA A 222 -22.36 -5.05 -10.55
CA ALA A 222 -22.97 -3.75 -10.36
C ALA A 222 -21.94 -2.73 -9.82
N LEU A 223 -21.11 -3.14 -8.86
CA LEU A 223 -20.04 -2.32 -8.32
C LEU A 223 -19.07 -1.93 -9.43
N GLU A 224 -18.49 -2.89 -10.15
CA GLU A 224 -17.53 -2.63 -11.22
C GLU A 224 -18.13 -1.81 -12.38
N ALA A 225 -19.40 -2.02 -12.71
CA ALA A 225 -20.10 -1.20 -13.70
C ALA A 225 -20.25 0.25 -13.24
N SER A 226 -20.52 0.48 -11.96
CA SER A 226 -20.57 1.84 -11.40
C SER A 226 -19.17 2.48 -11.34
N ILE A 227 -18.13 1.75 -10.92
CA ILE A 227 -16.75 2.25 -10.92
C ILE A 227 -16.33 2.68 -12.32
N LEU A 228 -16.53 1.82 -13.32
CA LEU A 228 -16.21 2.13 -14.72
C LEU A 228 -16.91 3.40 -15.22
N ARG A 229 -18.14 3.63 -14.77
CA ARG A 229 -18.95 4.76 -15.23
C ARG A 229 -18.55 6.09 -14.59
N ASN A 230 -18.08 6.05 -13.34
CA ASN A 230 -17.91 7.26 -12.53
C ASN A 230 -16.45 7.62 -12.23
N PHE A 231 -15.53 6.65 -12.27
CA PHE A 231 -14.11 6.85 -11.93
C PHE A 231 -13.21 6.42 -13.10
N PRO A 232 -12.71 7.36 -13.91
CA PRO A 232 -12.00 7.05 -15.17
C PRO A 232 -10.71 6.24 -14.96
N ASP A 233 -10.05 6.39 -13.81
CA ASP A 233 -8.81 5.68 -13.47
C ASP A 233 -9.04 4.31 -12.81
N ASN A 234 -10.27 3.78 -12.92
CA ASN A 234 -10.70 2.55 -12.24
C ASN A 234 -10.47 2.65 -10.73
N GLY A 235 -10.97 3.76 -10.16
CA GLY A 235 -10.68 4.18 -8.80
C GLY A 235 -11.37 3.34 -7.73
N ILE A 236 -10.80 2.17 -7.43
CA ILE A 236 -11.30 1.27 -6.39
C ILE A 236 -10.16 0.55 -5.66
N ILE A 237 -10.27 0.46 -4.34
CA ILE A 237 -9.52 -0.48 -3.49
C ILE A 237 -10.52 -1.47 -2.88
N SER A 238 -10.38 -2.74 -3.21
CA SER A 238 -11.23 -3.82 -2.70
C SER A 238 -10.69 -4.37 -1.38
N CYS A 239 -11.49 -4.35 -0.32
CA CYS A 239 -11.09 -4.71 1.03
C CYS A 239 -12.07 -5.72 1.64
N MET A 240 -11.60 -6.54 2.58
CA MET A 240 -12.36 -7.67 3.15
C MET A 240 -13.00 -8.54 2.06
N SER A 241 -12.23 -8.85 1.01
CA SER A 241 -12.74 -9.33 -0.30
C SER A 241 -12.07 -10.62 -0.79
N HIS A 242 -11.44 -11.39 0.11
CA HIS A 242 -10.72 -12.62 -0.22
C HIS A 242 -11.61 -13.86 -0.37
N ASN A 243 -12.93 -13.73 -0.22
CA ASN A 243 -13.81 -14.86 -0.45
C ASN A 243 -13.74 -15.31 -1.93
N THR A 244 -13.87 -16.62 -2.14
CA THR A 244 -13.74 -17.21 -3.48
C THR A 244 -14.78 -16.66 -4.47
N ASP A 245 -16.03 -16.48 -4.05
CA ASP A 245 -17.09 -16.00 -4.94
C ASP A 245 -16.81 -14.60 -5.49
N GLY A 246 -16.27 -13.71 -4.65
CA GLY A 246 -15.89 -12.35 -5.01
C GLY A 246 -14.70 -12.33 -5.95
N LEU A 247 -13.64 -13.08 -5.63
CA LEU A 247 -12.46 -13.21 -6.49
C LEU A 247 -12.80 -13.74 -7.89
N TYR A 248 -13.65 -14.78 -8.00
CA TYR A 248 -14.10 -15.31 -9.29
C TYR A 248 -15.15 -14.42 -9.99
N SER A 249 -15.76 -13.47 -9.27
CA SER A 249 -16.73 -12.52 -9.85
C SER A 249 -16.09 -11.23 -10.34
N ALA A 250 -14.96 -10.84 -9.78
CA ALA A 250 -14.21 -9.64 -10.15
C ALA A 250 -13.64 -9.77 -11.57
N LYS A 251 -13.76 -8.72 -12.37
CA LYS A 251 -13.26 -8.68 -13.76
C LYS A 251 -12.38 -7.48 -14.03
N ARG A 252 -12.57 -6.38 -13.31
CA ARG A 252 -11.94 -5.09 -13.60
C ARG A 252 -11.32 -4.44 -12.38
N THR A 253 -11.77 -4.79 -11.18
CA THR A 253 -11.22 -4.29 -9.91
C THR A 253 -9.70 -4.42 -9.92
N ALA A 254 -8.99 -3.29 -9.81
CA ALA A 254 -7.54 -3.27 -10.01
C ALA A 254 -6.75 -3.51 -8.72
N VAL A 255 -7.21 -2.97 -7.59
CA VAL A 255 -6.47 -3.00 -6.32
C VAL A 255 -7.25 -3.80 -5.29
N ILE A 256 -6.56 -4.68 -4.56
CA ILE A 256 -7.12 -5.51 -3.50
C ILE A 256 -6.21 -5.49 -2.27
N ARG A 257 -6.77 -5.18 -1.09
CA ARG A 257 -6.04 -5.32 0.19
C ARG A 257 -5.64 -6.76 0.37
N ALA A 258 -4.37 -7.03 0.68
CA ALA A 258 -3.81 -8.37 0.78
C ALA A 258 -3.66 -8.87 2.23
N SER A 259 -4.22 -8.15 3.19
CA SER A 259 -4.19 -8.46 4.61
C SER A 259 -5.54 -8.23 5.27
N ASP A 260 -5.63 -8.71 6.50
CA ASP A 260 -6.48 -8.10 7.52
C ASP A 260 -5.96 -6.70 7.89
N ASP A 261 -6.68 -5.97 8.74
CA ASP A 261 -6.29 -4.62 9.15
C ASP A 261 -4.89 -4.58 9.80
N PHE A 262 -4.20 -3.46 9.61
CA PHE A 262 -3.04 -3.11 10.42
C PHE A 262 -3.46 -2.83 11.87
N TRP A 263 -2.97 -3.63 12.82
CA TRP A 263 -3.31 -3.53 14.24
C TRP A 263 -2.14 -2.91 15.05
N PRO A 264 -2.01 -1.58 15.12
CA PRO A 264 -0.85 -0.92 15.76
C PRO A 264 -0.69 -1.24 17.25
N LYS A 265 -1.77 -1.66 17.91
CA LYS A 265 -1.80 -1.97 19.35
C LYS A 265 -1.59 -3.46 19.64
N ASP A 266 -1.59 -4.33 18.64
CA ASP A 266 -1.34 -5.76 18.80
C ASP A 266 0.10 -6.08 18.37
N PRO A 267 1.04 -6.26 19.32
CA PRO A 267 2.44 -6.53 18.98
C PRO A 267 2.62 -7.88 18.24
N ALA A 268 1.71 -8.85 18.41
CA ALA A 268 1.77 -10.13 17.73
C ALA A 268 1.47 -9.99 16.22
N SER A 269 0.69 -8.98 15.84
CA SER A 269 0.23 -8.80 14.46
C SER A 269 1.34 -8.40 13.48
N HIS A 270 2.40 -7.71 13.92
CA HIS A 270 3.33 -7.04 13.00
C HIS A 270 4.14 -7.98 12.11
N THR A 271 4.77 -9.01 12.67
CA THR A 271 5.56 -9.95 11.86
C THR A 271 4.65 -10.84 11.03
N ILE A 272 3.49 -11.23 11.58
CA ILE A 272 2.44 -11.99 10.88
C ILE A 272 1.91 -11.20 9.69
N HIS A 273 1.66 -9.91 9.85
CA HIS A 273 1.16 -9.03 8.78
C HIS A 273 2.11 -9.03 7.59
N ILE A 274 3.42 -8.83 7.79
CA ILE A 274 4.40 -8.82 6.69
C ILE A 274 4.50 -10.18 6.01
N ALA A 275 4.47 -11.28 6.76
CA ALA A 275 4.41 -12.61 6.18
C ALA A 275 3.12 -12.80 5.35
N SER A 276 1.96 -12.48 5.92
CA SER A 276 0.64 -12.63 5.27
C SER A 276 0.53 -11.83 3.97
N VAL A 277 0.90 -10.54 3.96
CA VAL A 277 0.82 -9.75 2.71
C VAL A 277 1.73 -10.30 1.62
N ALA A 278 2.94 -10.74 1.98
CA ALA A 278 3.88 -11.31 1.01
C ALA A 278 3.34 -12.62 0.43
N TYR A 279 2.85 -13.53 1.27
CA TYR A 279 2.30 -14.81 0.83
C TYR A 279 0.99 -14.66 0.05
N ASN A 280 0.07 -13.81 0.51
CA ASN A 280 -1.19 -13.54 -0.20
C ASN A 280 -0.93 -12.89 -1.57
N THR A 281 0.13 -12.08 -1.70
CA THR A 281 0.56 -11.49 -2.97
C THR A 281 0.96 -12.54 -4.01
N VAL A 282 1.40 -13.74 -3.62
CA VAL A 282 1.71 -14.83 -4.59
C VAL A 282 0.49 -15.17 -5.43
N PHE A 283 -0.70 -15.21 -4.82
CA PHE A 283 -1.93 -15.51 -5.53
C PHE A 283 -2.59 -14.25 -6.09
N LEU A 284 -2.82 -13.23 -5.25
CA LEU A 284 -3.53 -12.01 -5.66
C LEU A 284 -2.77 -11.23 -6.74
N GLY A 285 -1.44 -11.18 -6.64
CA GLY A 285 -0.56 -10.46 -7.55
C GLY A 285 -0.48 -11.02 -8.97
N GLU A 286 -1.17 -12.12 -9.28
CA GLU A 286 -1.31 -12.64 -10.65
C GLU A 286 -2.38 -11.91 -11.46
N PHE A 287 -3.40 -11.35 -10.80
CA PHE A 287 -4.57 -10.78 -11.49
C PHE A 287 -5.05 -9.45 -10.92
N MET A 288 -4.57 -9.05 -9.74
CA MET A 288 -4.84 -7.74 -9.12
C MET A 288 -3.55 -7.16 -8.56
N GLN A 289 -3.56 -5.87 -8.25
CA GLN A 289 -2.51 -5.22 -7.49
C GLN A 289 -2.78 -5.35 -6.00
N PRO A 290 -1.91 -6.03 -5.25
CA PRO A 290 -2.01 -6.08 -3.80
C PRO A 290 -1.75 -4.70 -3.19
N ASP A 291 -2.64 -4.31 -2.30
CA ASP A 291 -2.49 -3.24 -1.33
C ASP A 291 -2.08 -3.87 0.02
N TRP A 292 -0.99 -3.39 0.61
CA TRP A 292 -0.42 -3.95 1.85
C TRP A 292 -0.87 -3.21 3.10
N ASP A 293 -1.92 -2.39 2.95
CA ASP A 293 -2.54 -1.58 3.98
C ASP A 293 -1.67 -0.44 4.53
N MET A 294 -2.33 0.49 5.21
CA MET A 294 -1.68 1.57 5.96
C MET A 294 -0.73 1.03 7.04
N PHE A 295 0.11 1.92 7.55
CA PHE A 295 0.90 1.69 8.76
C PHE A 295 1.16 3.01 9.48
N HIS A 296 1.66 2.95 10.71
CA HIS A 296 2.13 4.14 11.43
C HIS A 296 3.60 4.40 11.15
N SER A 297 3.96 5.64 10.76
CA SER A 297 5.36 6.04 10.61
C SER A 297 6.04 6.25 11.96
N LEU A 298 5.31 6.67 12.98
CA LEU A 298 5.81 6.81 14.35
C LEU A 298 5.40 5.59 15.20
N HIS A 299 6.15 4.50 15.08
CA HIS A 299 5.87 3.24 15.78
C HIS A 299 7.15 2.40 15.94
N PRO A 300 7.32 1.57 17.00
CA PRO A 300 8.49 0.71 17.16
C PRO A 300 8.77 -0.24 15.97
N MET A 301 7.72 -0.63 15.24
CA MET A 301 7.82 -1.46 14.03
C MET A 301 7.71 -0.65 12.72
N ALA A 302 7.74 0.68 12.76
CA ALA A 302 7.46 1.52 11.60
C ALA A 302 8.47 1.31 10.47
N GLU A 303 9.75 1.29 10.80
CA GLU A 303 10.84 1.03 9.86
C GLU A 303 10.70 -0.34 9.18
N TYR A 304 10.33 -1.37 9.94
CA TYR A 304 10.07 -2.73 9.45
C TYR A 304 8.92 -2.76 8.44
N HIS A 305 7.81 -2.07 8.74
CA HIS A 305 6.66 -1.94 7.84
C HIS A 305 6.96 -1.08 6.60
N GLY A 306 7.71 0.00 6.76
CA GLY A 306 8.13 0.89 5.68
C GLY A 306 9.03 0.17 4.67
N ALA A 307 10.03 -0.56 5.16
CA ALA A 307 10.92 -1.37 4.32
C ALA A 307 10.15 -2.43 3.53
N ALA A 308 9.20 -3.12 4.15
CA ALA A 308 8.34 -4.09 3.46
C ALA A 308 7.54 -3.45 2.33
N ARG A 309 6.92 -2.29 2.55
CA ARG A 309 6.13 -1.57 1.54
C ARG A 309 7.01 -1.00 0.41
N ALA A 310 8.24 -0.59 0.71
CA ALA A 310 9.20 -0.17 -0.31
C ALA A 310 9.54 -1.28 -1.32
N VAL A 311 9.57 -2.54 -0.86
CA VAL A 311 9.81 -3.71 -1.72
C VAL A 311 8.53 -4.35 -2.25
N GLY A 312 7.36 -4.05 -1.66
CA GLY A 312 6.08 -4.67 -1.99
C GLY A 312 5.50 -4.27 -3.36
N GLY A 313 6.00 -3.17 -3.96
CA GLY A 313 5.46 -2.63 -5.22
C GLY A 313 3.98 -2.23 -5.13
N CYS A 314 3.50 -2.00 -3.91
CA CYS A 314 2.14 -1.61 -3.55
C CYS A 314 2.03 -0.10 -3.31
N ALA A 315 0.83 0.38 -2.96
CA ALA A 315 0.66 1.73 -2.46
C ALA A 315 1.41 1.92 -1.14
N ILE A 316 1.90 3.13 -0.89
CA ILE A 316 2.54 3.49 0.39
C ILE A 316 1.74 4.65 0.97
N TYR A 317 1.01 4.35 2.04
CA TYR A 317 0.28 5.35 2.79
C TYR A 317 0.31 5.04 4.29
N VAL A 318 0.24 6.09 5.09
CA VAL A 318 0.24 5.99 6.55
C VAL A 318 -1.15 6.32 7.11
N SER A 319 -1.37 5.99 8.37
CA SER A 319 -2.59 6.34 9.12
C SER A 319 -2.30 7.18 10.37
N ASP A 320 -1.14 7.84 10.39
CA ASP A 320 -0.69 8.67 11.52
C ASP A 320 -1.71 9.73 11.93
N LYS A 321 -1.77 9.99 13.23
CA LYS A 321 -2.46 11.17 13.77
C LYS A 321 -1.72 12.44 13.38
N PRO A 322 -2.44 13.57 13.18
CA PRO A 322 -1.79 14.86 12.93
C PRO A 322 -0.73 15.18 13.99
N GLY A 323 0.49 15.50 13.54
CA GLY A 323 1.63 15.81 14.39
C GLY A 323 2.36 14.59 14.98
N GLN A 324 1.94 13.36 14.65
CA GLN A 324 2.57 12.11 15.12
C GLN A 324 3.24 11.39 13.95
N HIS A 325 4.20 12.05 13.31
CA HIS A 325 4.89 11.57 12.12
C HIS A 325 6.38 11.36 12.38
N ASP A 326 6.95 10.30 11.82
CA ASP A 326 8.41 10.15 11.70
C ASP A 326 8.87 10.59 10.30
N PHE A 327 9.25 11.86 10.17
CA PHE A 327 9.73 12.40 8.90
C PHE A 327 11.08 11.82 8.46
N ASN A 328 11.89 11.25 9.35
CA ASN A 328 13.12 10.60 8.96
C ASN A 328 12.83 9.28 8.24
N LEU A 329 11.87 8.50 8.75
CA LEU A 329 11.38 7.32 8.07
C LEU A 329 10.68 7.67 6.75
N LEU A 330 9.79 8.67 6.75
CA LEU A 330 9.06 9.05 5.53
C LEU A 330 10.00 9.48 4.39
N ARG A 331 11.12 10.16 4.67
CA ARG A 331 12.13 10.52 3.65
C ARG A 331 12.87 9.30 3.06
N LYS A 332 12.82 8.13 3.70
CA LYS A 332 13.33 6.86 3.13
C LYS A 332 12.36 6.25 2.10
N LEU A 333 11.14 6.78 2.00
CA LEU A 333 10.03 6.24 1.17
C LEU A 333 9.52 7.24 0.14
N VAL A 334 9.47 8.53 0.49
CA VAL A 334 8.76 9.57 -0.23
C VAL A 334 9.75 10.61 -0.76
N LEU A 335 9.63 10.94 -2.04
CA LEU A 335 10.38 12.02 -2.68
C LEU A 335 9.78 13.39 -2.34
N PRO A 336 10.52 14.50 -2.48
CA PRO A 336 10.02 15.85 -2.15
C PRO A 336 8.72 16.24 -2.88
N ASP A 337 8.50 15.70 -4.08
CA ASP A 337 7.30 15.94 -4.87
C ASP A 337 6.08 15.08 -4.45
N GLY A 338 6.24 14.26 -3.40
CA GLY A 338 5.23 13.34 -2.89
C GLY A 338 5.12 12.02 -3.68
N SER A 339 5.91 11.83 -4.74
CA SER A 339 5.98 10.55 -5.45
C SER A 339 6.82 9.53 -4.68
N ILE A 340 6.64 8.24 -4.99
CA ILE A 340 7.41 7.15 -4.41
C ILE A 340 8.26 6.42 -5.45
N LEU A 341 9.32 5.77 -4.98
CA LEU A 341 10.12 4.85 -5.79
C LEU A 341 9.48 3.46 -5.77
N ARG A 342 8.28 3.32 -6.34
CA ARG A 342 7.56 2.04 -6.38
C ARG A 342 8.29 1.01 -7.27
N ALA A 343 8.48 -0.19 -6.75
CA ALA A 343 8.96 -1.33 -7.54
C ALA A 343 7.89 -1.85 -8.52
N LYS A 344 8.30 -2.53 -9.59
CA LYS A 344 7.45 -2.83 -10.76
C LYS A 344 6.34 -3.83 -10.50
N PHE A 345 6.64 -4.90 -9.77
CA PHE A 345 5.75 -6.03 -9.60
C PHE A 345 5.10 -6.03 -8.22
N PRO A 346 4.06 -6.83 -7.99
CA PRO A 346 3.69 -7.21 -6.63
C PRO A 346 4.84 -7.98 -5.96
N GLY A 347 5.29 -7.53 -4.79
CA GLY A 347 6.42 -8.12 -4.07
C GLY A 347 6.09 -9.50 -3.50
N ARG A 348 6.97 -10.49 -3.70
CA ARG A 348 6.69 -11.90 -3.37
C ARG A 348 7.84 -12.53 -2.60
N PRO A 349 7.57 -13.58 -1.81
CA PRO A 349 8.61 -14.41 -1.24
C PRO A 349 9.58 -14.89 -2.33
N THR A 350 10.87 -14.91 -2.03
CA THR A 350 11.86 -15.56 -2.90
C THR A 350 11.57 -17.05 -2.96
N ARG A 351 11.93 -17.68 -4.08
CA ARG A 351 11.60 -19.09 -4.34
C ARG A 351 12.11 -20.04 -3.25
N ASP A 352 13.23 -19.72 -2.60
CA ASP A 352 13.85 -20.56 -1.58
C ASP A 352 13.20 -20.45 -0.20
N CYS A 353 12.41 -19.41 0.08
CA CYS A 353 11.62 -19.32 1.32
C CYS A 353 10.12 -19.55 1.09
N LEU A 354 9.65 -19.79 -0.14
CA LEU A 354 8.23 -19.91 -0.49
C LEU A 354 7.46 -21.01 0.28
N PHE A 355 8.15 -22.07 0.73
CA PHE A 355 7.54 -23.16 1.51
C PHE A 355 8.02 -23.19 2.97
N SER A 356 8.66 -22.11 3.42
CA SER A 356 9.09 -21.97 4.81
C SER A 356 8.01 -21.31 5.67
N ASP A 357 8.04 -21.58 6.97
CA ASP A 357 7.26 -20.82 7.96
C ASP A 357 8.18 -19.80 8.64
N PRO A 358 8.34 -18.57 8.08
CA PRO A 358 9.28 -17.59 8.59
C PRO A 358 8.89 -17.02 9.96
N ALA A 359 7.71 -17.36 10.46
CA ALA A 359 7.17 -16.84 11.71
C ALA A 359 7.37 -17.80 12.90
N ARG A 360 7.56 -19.10 12.65
CA ARG A 360 7.55 -20.14 13.69
C ARG A 360 8.66 -21.19 13.61
N ASP A 361 9.33 -21.33 12.47
CA ASP A 361 10.26 -22.46 12.29
C ASP A 361 11.63 -22.29 12.97
N GLY A 362 11.89 -21.11 13.55
CA GLY A 362 13.14 -20.77 14.25
C GLY A 362 14.40 -20.74 13.37
N LYS A 363 14.26 -20.82 12.04
CA LYS A 363 15.42 -20.99 11.13
C LYS A 363 15.33 -20.23 9.81
N SER A 364 14.15 -19.78 9.39
CA SER A 364 13.97 -19.10 8.11
C SER A 364 13.80 -17.60 8.28
N LEU A 365 14.48 -16.83 7.42
CA LEU A 365 14.16 -15.43 7.16
C LEU A 365 13.12 -15.37 6.05
N LEU A 366 12.19 -14.42 6.15
CA LEU A 366 11.34 -14.06 5.01
C LEU A 366 12.15 -13.15 4.09
N LYS A 367 12.28 -13.53 2.82
CA LYS A 367 12.88 -12.69 1.78
C LYS A 367 11.80 -12.32 0.78
N ILE A 368 11.61 -11.03 0.53
CA ILE A 368 10.64 -10.49 -0.41
C ILE A 368 11.41 -9.82 -1.53
N TRP A 369 11.21 -10.25 -2.78
CA TRP A 369 11.89 -9.66 -3.93
C TRP A 369 10.95 -8.87 -4.83
N ASN A 370 11.54 -7.93 -5.55
CA ASN A 370 10.90 -7.16 -6.59
C ASN A 370 11.93 -6.65 -7.62
N LEU A 371 11.46 -5.99 -8.67
CA LEU A 371 12.28 -5.47 -9.77
C LEU A 371 12.06 -3.98 -9.98
N ASN A 372 13.13 -3.25 -10.28
CA ASN A 372 13.09 -1.88 -10.82
C ASN A 372 13.41 -1.90 -12.32
N ASP A 373 13.70 -0.73 -12.91
CA ASP A 373 14.05 -0.63 -14.32
C ASP A 373 15.40 -1.28 -14.64
N PHE A 374 16.41 -1.10 -13.78
CA PHE A 374 17.80 -1.50 -14.05
C PHE A 374 18.45 -2.33 -12.92
N ASN A 375 17.69 -2.69 -11.88
CA ASN A 375 18.16 -3.51 -10.77
C ASN A 375 16.99 -4.24 -10.09
N GLY A 376 17.31 -5.14 -9.16
CA GLY A 376 16.35 -5.76 -8.24
C GLY A 376 16.43 -5.15 -6.84
N VAL A 377 15.38 -5.39 -6.06
CA VAL A 377 15.35 -5.07 -4.63
C VAL A 377 14.86 -6.27 -3.85
N VAL A 378 15.50 -6.57 -2.72
CA VAL A 378 15.15 -7.67 -1.82
C VAL A 378 15.07 -7.16 -0.40
N GLY A 379 13.90 -7.24 0.22
CA GLY A 379 13.74 -7.04 1.67
C GLY A 379 13.94 -8.37 2.39
N VAL A 380 14.74 -8.40 3.45
CA VAL A 380 14.96 -9.58 4.28
C VAL A 380 14.49 -9.26 5.69
N PHE A 381 13.69 -10.14 6.27
CA PHE A 381 12.98 -9.92 7.53
C PHE A 381 13.08 -11.14 8.43
N ASN A 382 13.39 -10.93 9.70
CA ASN A 382 13.18 -11.93 10.74
C ASN A 382 11.76 -11.78 11.29
N CYS A 383 10.86 -12.70 10.94
CA CYS A 383 9.45 -12.68 11.34
C CYS A 383 9.13 -13.59 12.53
N GLN A 384 10.14 -14.22 13.14
CA GLN A 384 9.94 -15.25 14.17
C GLN A 384 9.27 -14.70 15.43
N GLY A 385 8.57 -15.58 16.17
CA GLY A 385 8.10 -15.36 17.54
C GLY A 385 6.61 -15.04 17.70
N ALA A 386 5.90 -14.76 16.61
CA ALA A 386 4.45 -14.58 16.62
C ALA A 386 3.75 -15.43 15.55
N GLY A 387 2.50 -15.83 15.80
CA GLY A 387 1.72 -16.60 14.84
C GLY A 387 0.25 -16.72 15.23
N TRP A 388 -0.57 -17.16 14.28
CA TRP A 388 -1.99 -17.43 14.53
C TRP A 388 -2.19 -18.64 15.47
N CYS A 389 -2.97 -18.45 16.54
CA CYS A 389 -3.39 -19.50 17.45
C CYS A 389 -4.68 -20.16 16.93
N GLY A 390 -4.58 -21.39 16.42
CA GLY A 390 -5.77 -22.14 15.99
C GLY A 390 -6.74 -22.54 17.11
N VAL A 391 -6.31 -22.49 18.38
CA VAL A 391 -7.13 -22.81 19.57
C VAL A 391 -7.81 -21.55 20.11
N GLY A 392 -7.01 -20.51 20.41
CA GLY A 392 -7.51 -19.24 20.96
C GLY A 392 -8.14 -18.30 19.92
N LYS A 393 -7.97 -18.60 18.62
CA LYS A 393 -8.46 -17.79 17.48
C LYS A 393 -7.99 -16.35 17.54
N THR A 394 -6.70 -16.19 17.77
CA THR A 394 -6.07 -14.87 17.93
C THR A 394 -4.60 -14.96 17.54
N ASN A 395 -4.00 -13.83 17.19
CA ASN A 395 -2.55 -13.74 17.05
C ASN A 395 -1.91 -13.85 18.44
N LEU A 396 -0.89 -14.69 18.58
CA LEU A 396 -0.12 -14.76 19.81
C LEU A 396 1.37 -14.59 19.57
N ILE A 397 2.04 -13.99 20.54
CA ILE A 397 3.48 -14.13 20.71
C ILE A 397 3.71 -15.47 21.42
N HIS A 398 4.32 -16.42 20.72
CA HIS A 398 4.65 -17.74 21.28
C HIS A 398 6.12 -17.81 21.74
N ASP A 399 6.94 -16.85 21.32
CA ASP A 399 8.30 -16.64 21.77
C ASP A 399 8.60 -15.13 21.81
N GLU A 400 8.83 -14.58 22.99
CA GLU A 400 9.10 -13.14 23.19
C GLU A 400 10.50 -12.73 22.73
N GLN A 401 11.44 -13.67 22.68
CA GLN A 401 12.85 -13.43 22.35
C GLN A 401 13.38 -14.50 21.40
N PRO A 402 12.80 -14.60 20.19
CA PRO A 402 13.20 -15.63 19.26
C PRO A 402 14.66 -15.45 18.84
N GLY A 403 15.28 -16.59 18.56
CA GLY A 403 16.70 -16.66 18.24
C GLY A 403 17.12 -15.82 17.04
N THR A 404 18.42 -15.55 16.97
CA THR A 404 19.04 -14.96 15.78
C THR A 404 19.03 -15.97 14.64
N VAL A 405 18.57 -15.55 13.47
CA VAL A 405 18.47 -16.41 12.27
C VAL A 405 19.47 -15.96 11.22
N THR A 406 20.10 -16.91 10.54
CA THR A 406 20.99 -16.64 9.40
C THR A 406 20.40 -17.24 8.14
N GLY A 407 20.12 -16.39 7.16
CA GLY A 407 19.77 -16.76 5.80
C GLY A 407 20.91 -16.46 4.82
N ILE A 408 20.62 -16.62 3.53
CA ILE A 408 21.53 -16.29 2.45
C ILE A 408 20.82 -15.43 1.40
N LEU A 409 21.54 -14.49 0.83
CA LEU A 409 21.12 -13.68 -0.31
C LEU A 409 21.94 -14.07 -1.54
N ARG A 410 21.29 -14.19 -2.69
CA ARG A 410 21.91 -14.51 -3.98
C ARG A 410 21.35 -13.63 -5.09
N SER A 411 22.10 -13.47 -6.19
CA SER A 411 21.59 -12.75 -7.37
C SER A 411 20.30 -13.36 -7.94
N LYS A 412 20.17 -14.69 -7.85
CA LYS A 412 18.97 -15.44 -8.30
C LYS A 412 17.73 -15.25 -7.42
N ASP A 413 17.86 -14.58 -6.25
CA ASP A 413 16.70 -14.28 -5.41
C ASP A 413 15.81 -13.19 -6.04
N VAL A 414 16.33 -12.47 -7.04
CA VAL A 414 15.56 -11.61 -7.93
C VAL A 414 15.29 -12.38 -9.23
N ASP A 415 14.15 -13.07 -9.32
CA ASP A 415 13.86 -14.04 -10.40
C ASP A 415 13.99 -13.43 -11.82
N TYR A 416 13.65 -12.15 -11.99
CA TYR A 416 13.64 -11.47 -13.28
C TYR A 416 14.86 -10.59 -13.56
N LEU A 417 15.89 -10.65 -12.71
CA LEU A 417 17.12 -9.90 -12.91
C LEU A 417 17.78 -10.14 -14.29
N PRO A 418 17.83 -11.37 -14.84
CA PRO A 418 18.39 -11.59 -16.18
C PRO A 418 17.65 -10.89 -17.32
N ARG A 419 16.38 -10.49 -17.12
CA ARG A 419 15.56 -9.82 -18.15
C ARG A 419 15.93 -8.36 -18.36
N ILE A 420 16.56 -7.74 -17.37
CA ILE A 420 16.97 -6.33 -17.38
C ILE A 420 18.49 -6.15 -17.43
N ALA A 421 19.24 -7.25 -17.32
CA ALA A 421 20.66 -7.25 -17.49
C ALA A 421 21.04 -7.22 -18.98
N ASP A 422 22.28 -6.80 -19.26
CA ASP A 422 22.85 -6.85 -20.60
C ASP A 422 22.92 -8.28 -21.16
N GLU A 423 22.80 -8.44 -22.49
CA GLU A 423 22.86 -9.76 -23.15
C GLU A 423 24.15 -10.54 -22.83
N ARG A 424 25.26 -9.84 -22.57
CA ARG A 424 26.56 -10.43 -22.23
C ARG A 424 26.84 -10.46 -20.72
N TRP A 425 25.82 -10.25 -19.89
CA TRP A 425 25.98 -10.21 -18.44
C TRP A 425 26.57 -11.52 -17.90
N SER A 426 27.64 -11.39 -17.12
CA SER A 426 28.37 -12.54 -16.55
C SER A 426 27.58 -13.26 -15.44
N GLY A 427 26.53 -12.64 -14.89
CA GLY A 427 25.82 -13.10 -13.70
C GLY A 427 26.32 -12.48 -12.39
N ASP A 428 27.37 -11.66 -12.45
CA ASP A 428 27.92 -10.95 -11.29
C ASP A 428 27.05 -9.76 -10.92
N VAL A 429 26.90 -9.51 -9.62
CA VAL A 429 26.11 -8.39 -9.11
C VAL A 429 26.88 -7.57 -8.09
N ILE A 430 26.49 -6.30 -7.96
CA ILE A 430 26.69 -5.57 -6.72
C ILE A 430 25.45 -5.76 -5.84
N VAL A 431 25.68 -6.00 -4.56
CA VAL A 431 24.65 -5.97 -3.53
C VAL A 431 24.93 -4.80 -2.61
N TYR A 432 23.98 -3.89 -2.43
CA TYR A 432 24.08 -2.78 -1.49
C TYR A 432 23.08 -2.96 -0.33
N SER A 433 23.55 -2.94 0.92
CA SER A 433 22.71 -2.96 2.13
C SER A 433 22.29 -1.54 2.50
N HIS A 434 20.98 -1.33 2.63
CA HIS A 434 20.44 -0.02 3.00
C HIS A 434 20.67 0.35 4.46
N LEU A 435 20.62 -0.63 5.37
CA LEU A 435 20.85 -0.35 6.79
C LEU A 435 22.33 -0.24 7.15
N ARG A 436 23.19 -1.08 6.55
CA ARG A 436 24.64 -1.06 6.83
C ARG A 436 25.37 0.00 6.03
N GLY A 437 24.85 0.36 4.86
CA GLY A 437 25.47 1.33 3.96
C GLY A 437 26.73 0.80 3.28
N ASP A 438 26.89 -0.52 3.20
CA ASP A 438 28.01 -1.18 2.54
C ASP A 438 27.59 -1.85 1.22
N LEU A 439 28.57 -2.04 0.34
CA LEU A 439 28.39 -2.75 -0.92
C LEU A 439 29.29 -3.97 -0.99
N VAL A 440 28.80 -5.02 -1.65
CA VAL A 440 29.53 -6.28 -1.85
C VAL A 440 29.47 -6.66 -3.32
N TYR A 441 30.63 -6.92 -3.93
CA TYR A 441 30.72 -7.59 -5.22
C TYR A 441 30.45 -9.08 -5.04
N LEU A 442 29.40 -9.58 -5.66
CA LEU A 442 28.94 -10.96 -5.54
C LEU A 442 29.03 -11.66 -6.90
N PRO A 443 30.04 -12.53 -7.12
CA PRO A 443 30.16 -13.28 -8.36
C PRO A 443 28.96 -14.20 -8.60
N LYS A 444 28.73 -14.58 -9.86
CA LYS A 444 27.66 -15.52 -10.22
C LYS A 444 27.67 -16.77 -9.34
N ASN A 445 26.48 -17.20 -8.93
CA ASN A 445 26.24 -18.40 -8.10
C ASN A 445 26.83 -18.38 -6.68
N THR A 446 27.38 -17.25 -6.23
CA THR A 446 27.83 -17.11 -4.84
C THR A 446 26.68 -16.65 -3.93
N SER A 447 26.88 -16.73 -2.61
CA SER A 447 25.90 -16.36 -1.60
C SER A 447 26.49 -15.43 -0.55
N LEU A 448 25.73 -14.41 -0.19
CA LEU A 448 26.02 -13.50 0.92
C LEU A 448 25.24 -13.96 2.17
N PRO A 449 25.90 -14.36 3.27
CA PRO A 449 25.19 -14.67 4.51
C PRO A 449 24.58 -13.40 5.13
N VAL A 450 23.34 -13.51 5.60
CA VAL A 450 22.60 -12.42 6.25
C VAL A 450 22.06 -12.91 7.58
N THR A 451 22.52 -12.30 8.66
CA THR A 451 22.16 -12.67 10.03
C THR A 451 21.34 -11.56 10.67
N MET A 452 20.19 -11.91 11.26
CA MET A 452 19.22 -10.97 11.83
C MET A 452 18.67 -11.48 13.17
N LYS A 453 18.63 -10.59 14.16
CA LYS A 453 17.88 -10.82 15.40
C LYS A 453 16.38 -10.73 15.15
N ALA A 454 15.59 -11.13 16.14
CA ALA A 454 14.15 -10.98 16.15
C ALA A 454 13.71 -9.57 15.74
N ARG A 455 12.76 -9.46 14.81
CA ARG A 455 12.20 -8.18 14.31
C ARG A 455 13.22 -7.25 13.63
N GLU A 456 14.43 -7.70 13.36
CA GLU A 456 15.34 -6.99 12.47
C GLU A 456 14.96 -7.24 11.01
N TYR A 457 15.35 -6.31 10.17
CA TYR A 457 15.15 -6.34 8.73
C TYR A 457 16.37 -5.71 8.05
N ASP A 458 16.45 -5.82 6.73
CA ASP A 458 17.31 -4.99 5.87
C ASP A 458 16.74 -4.99 4.45
N VAL A 459 17.09 -3.99 3.66
CA VAL A 459 16.73 -3.92 2.24
C VAL A 459 18.02 -3.94 1.43
N PHE A 460 18.06 -4.78 0.42
CA PHE A 460 19.20 -4.94 -0.47
C PHE A 460 18.83 -4.50 -1.88
N THR A 461 19.64 -3.63 -2.48
CA THR A 461 19.60 -3.41 -3.93
C THR A 461 20.55 -4.39 -4.60
N VAL A 462 20.07 -5.14 -5.59
CA VAL A 462 20.84 -6.16 -6.32
C VAL A 462 20.98 -5.71 -7.77
N ILE A 463 22.19 -5.30 -8.15
CA ILE A 463 22.46 -4.61 -9.42
C ILE A 463 23.31 -5.50 -10.34
N PRO A 464 22.88 -5.79 -11.58
CA PRO A 464 23.72 -6.47 -12.56
C PRO A 464 24.99 -5.65 -12.84
N VAL A 465 26.15 -6.27 -12.75
CA VAL A 465 27.41 -5.61 -13.11
C VAL A 465 27.54 -5.57 -14.63
N LYS A 466 27.73 -4.39 -15.19
CA LYS A 466 28.10 -4.20 -16.60
C LYS A 466 29.61 -4.10 -16.74
N GLU A 467 30.20 -4.95 -17.57
CA GLU A 467 31.59 -4.79 -18.02
C GLU A 467 31.60 -4.03 -19.37
N MET A 468 32.35 -2.94 -19.41
CA MET A 468 32.52 -2.09 -20.59
C MET A 468 33.66 -2.58 -21.49
N SER A 469 33.77 -2.04 -22.71
CA SER A 469 34.78 -2.44 -23.70
C SER A 469 36.23 -2.26 -23.21
N ASN A 470 36.46 -1.31 -22.29
CA ASN A 470 37.73 -1.06 -21.62
C ASN A 470 37.98 -1.95 -20.37
N ARG A 471 37.13 -2.97 -20.14
CA ARG A 471 37.13 -3.88 -18.97
C ARG A 471 36.77 -3.22 -17.63
N THR A 472 36.38 -1.94 -17.64
CA THR A 472 35.82 -1.30 -16.44
C THR A 472 34.47 -1.93 -16.13
N LYS A 473 34.25 -2.26 -14.85
CA LYS A 473 32.97 -2.74 -14.36
C LYS A 473 32.22 -1.60 -13.70
N PHE A 474 30.93 -1.50 -13.96
CA PHE A 474 30.06 -0.46 -13.43
C PHE A 474 28.69 -1.01 -13.02
N ALA A 475 28.12 -0.49 -11.93
CA ALA A 475 26.78 -0.84 -11.48
C ALA A 475 26.14 0.35 -10.74
N PRO A 476 25.03 0.94 -11.25
CA PRO A 476 24.40 2.07 -10.59
C PRO A 476 23.44 1.63 -9.48
N ILE A 477 23.60 2.17 -8.26
CA ILE A 477 22.86 1.76 -7.07
C ILE A 477 21.58 2.59 -6.89
N GLY A 478 21.64 3.91 -7.14
CA GLY A 478 20.49 4.82 -7.00
C GLY A 478 20.58 5.74 -5.78
N LEU A 479 19.43 6.16 -5.24
CA LEU A 479 19.36 7.01 -4.04
C LEU A 479 19.57 6.20 -2.75
N ILE A 480 20.80 6.14 -2.25
CA ILE A 480 21.26 5.19 -1.23
C ILE A 480 20.73 5.44 0.19
N LYS A 481 19.90 6.47 0.38
CA LYS A 481 19.18 6.75 1.62
C LYS A 481 17.70 6.38 1.55
N MET A 482 17.22 5.90 0.40
CA MET A 482 15.86 5.39 0.23
C MET A 482 15.85 3.87 0.19
N PHE A 483 14.86 3.24 0.81
CA PHE A 483 14.77 1.78 0.87
C PHE A 483 14.75 1.14 -0.53
N ASN A 484 14.00 1.70 -1.48
CA ASN A 484 14.05 1.29 -2.88
C ASN A 484 14.92 2.22 -3.74
N SER A 485 16.20 2.33 -3.37
CA SER A 485 17.22 3.19 -4.01
C SER A 485 17.24 3.08 -5.54
N GLY A 486 17.28 1.86 -6.06
CA GLY A 486 17.39 1.60 -7.48
C GLY A 486 16.18 2.03 -8.30
N GLY A 487 15.02 2.23 -7.67
CA GLY A 487 13.81 2.75 -8.30
C GLY A 487 13.93 4.20 -8.78
N ALA A 488 14.98 4.92 -8.37
CA ALA A 488 15.29 6.28 -8.80
C ALA A 488 15.82 6.35 -10.24
N ILE A 489 16.44 5.29 -10.75
CA ILE A 489 17.06 5.27 -12.08
C ILE A 489 15.98 5.01 -13.13
N LYS A 490 15.82 5.93 -14.09
CA LYS A 490 14.78 5.91 -15.13
C LYS A 490 15.32 5.69 -16.54
N GLU A 491 16.56 6.07 -16.79
CA GLU A 491 17.28 5.72 -18.01
C GLU A 491 18.74 5.41 -17.65
N LEU A 492 19.37 4.52 -18.42
CA LEU A 492 20.77 4.11 -18.25
C LEU A 492 21.37 3.81 -19.61
N ASN A 493 22.40 4.57 -19.99
CA ASN A 493 23.10 4.45 -21.25
C ASN A 493 24.61 4.33 -21.01
N TYR A 494 25.23 3.38 -21.70
CA TYR A 494 26.68 3.19 -21.69
C TYR A 494 27.23 3.65 -23.05
N GLU A 495 27.95 4.76 -23.07
CA GLU A 495 28.61 5.21 -24.31
C GLU A 495 29.79 4.28 -24.60
N MET A 496 29.74 3.64 -25.77
CA MET A 496 30.77 2.68 -26.20
C MET A 496 31.99 3.34 -26.84
N ASP A 497 31.96 4.66 -27.00
CA ASP A 497 33.02 5.46 -27.58
C ASP A 497 34.19 5.59 -26.58
N ARG A 498 35.35 6.11 -27.05
CA ARG A 498 36.66 6.04 -26.36
C ARG A 498 36.71 6.57 -24.92
N THR A 499 35.71 7.32 -24.46
CA THR A 499 35.68 7.97 -23.15
C THR A 499 35.16 7.09 -22.02
N GLY A 500 34.45 5.99 -22.30
CA GLY A 500 33.93 5.10 -21.24
C GLY A 500 32.92 5.81 -20.32
N THR A 501 32.02 6.60 -20.89
CA THR A 501 31.04 7.41 -20.14
C THR A 501 29.77 6.61 -19.87
N VAL A 502 29.23 6.74 -18.65
CA VAL A 502 27.91 6.21 -18.28
C VAL A 502 26.97 7.38 -17.97
N CYS A 503 25.86 7.47 -18.69
CA CYS A 503 24.85 8.51 -18.49
C CYS A 503 23.53 7.90 -18.00
N LEU A 504 22.93 8.52 -16.99
CA LEU A 504 21.71 8.09 -16.32
C LEU A 504 20.70 9.23 -16.26
N LYS A 505 19.41 8.89 -16.29
CA LYS A 505 18.36 9.78 -15.78
C LYS A 505 17.92 9.33 -14.40
N VAL A 506 18.01 10.21 -13.42
CA VAL A 506 17.75 9.90 -12.00
C VAL A 506 16.65 10.79 -11.46
N ARG A 507 15.62 10.19 -10.86
CA ARG A 507 14.52 10.89 -10.19
C ARG A 507 14.76 11.00 -8.69
N GLY A 508 14.60 12.20 -8.14
CA GLY A 508 14.67 12.47 -6.70
C GLY A 508 15.88 13.31 -6.30
N CYS A 509 16.30 13.22 -5.05
CA CYS A 509 17.37 14.04 -4.49
C CYS A 509 18.13 13.31 -3.38
N GLY A 510 19.23 13.91 -2.90
CA GLY A 510 20.06 13.37 -1.83
C GLY A 510 21.25 12.58 -2.37
N LEU A 511 21.76 11.65 -1.55
CA LEU A 511 22.98 10.91 -1.89
C LEU A 511 22.68 9.82 -2.92
N PHE A 512 23.28 9.94 -4.10
CA PHE A 512 23.28 8.93 -5.14
C PHE A 512 24.56 8.10 -5.07
N GLY A 513 24.43 6.79 -5.27
CA GLY A 513 25.52 5.83 -5.23
C GLY A 513 25.66 5.03 -6.52
N ALA A 514 26.90 4.68 -6.86
CA ALA A 514 27.25 3.73 -7.92
C ALA A 514 28.53 2.97 -7.58
N TYR A 515 28.76 1.85 -8.24
CA TYR A 515 30.01 1.10 -8.16
C TYR A 515 30.79 1.25 -9.46
N SER A 516 32.11 1.43 -9.34
CA SER A 516 33.05 1.25 -10.45
C SER A 516 34.36 0.63 -10.00
N THR A 517 35.00 -0.16 -10.86
CA THR A 517 36.36 -0.66 -10.62
C THR A 517 37.45 0.39 -10.79
N VAL A 518 37.13 1.52 -11.41
CA VAL A 518 38.06 2.63 -11.64
C VAL A 518 37.50 3.91 -11.06
N ARG A 519 38.38 4.77 -10.58
CA ARG A 519 38.00 6.09 -10.11
C ARG A 519 37.47 6.93 -11.29
N PRO A 520 36.27 7.50 -11.21
CA PRO A 520 35.79 8.43 -12.23
C PRO A 520 36.77 9.59 -12.42
N LYS A 521 36.97 10.00 -13.67
CA LYS A 521 37.70 11.23 -14.00
C LYS A 521 36.89 12.46 -13.67
N ARG A 522 35.58 12.40 -13.95
CA ARG A 522 34.65 13.51 -13.84
C ARG A 522 33.22 13.01 -13.69
N VAL A 523 32.41 13.76 -12.98
CA VAL A 523 30.97 13.52 -12.85
C VAL A 523 30.23 14.83 -13.11
N THR A 524 29.20 14.78 -13.95
CA THR A 524 28.34 15.94 -14.24
C THR A 524 26.89 15.64 -13.93
N VAL A 525 26.17 16.64 -13.42
CA VAL A 525 24.72 16.63 -13.22
C VAL A 525 24.14 17.80 -14.03
N ASP A 526 23.28 17.50 -15.00
CA ASP A 526 22.73 18.48 -15.96
C ASP A 526 23.81 19.33 -16.65
N ALA A 527 24.88 18.66 -17.08
CA ALA A 527 26.07 19.23 -17.71
C ALA A 527 26.95 20.12 -16.82
N GLU A 528 26.63 20.27 -15.52
CA GLU A 528 27.50 20.94 -14.55
C GLU A 528 28.36 19.92 -13.81
N GLU A 529 29.67 20.19 -13.69
CA GLU A 529 30.58 19.32 -12.95
C GLU A 529 30.32 19.38 -11.45
N VAL A 530 30.19 18.21 -10.82
CA VAL A 530 29.90 18.08 -9.39
C VAL A 530 31.01 17.33 -8.67
N LYS A 531 31.15 17.61 -7.38
CA LYS A 531 32.04 16.82 -6.51
C LYS A 531 31.44 15.44 -6.27
N PHE A 532 32.32 14.44 -6.25
CA PHE A 532 31.98 13.07 -5.89
C PHE A 532 33.07 12.51 -4.96
N GLU A 533 32.71 11.48 -4.20
CA GLU A 533 33.65 10.67 -3.43
C GLU A 533 33.85 9.33 -4.12
N TYR A 534 35.04 8.74 -3.97
CA TYR A 534 35.36 7.42 -4.48
C TYR A 534 36.18 6.66 -3.45
N GLU A 535 35.64 5.53 -2.98
CA GLU A 535 36.33 4.64 -2.06
C GLU A 535 37.10 3.57 -2.84
N GLU A 536 38.43 3.71 -2.92
CA GLU A 536 39.30 2.81 -3.70
C GLU A 536 39.16 1.32 -3.35
N ALA A 537 38.92 1.00 -2.08
CA ALA A 537 38.85 -0.38 -1.60
C ALA A 537 37.58 -1.12 -2.05
N SER A 538 36.45 -0.40 -2.12
CA SER A 538 35.14 -0.96 -2.46
C SER A 538 34.72 -0.63 -3.89
N GLY A 539 35.32 0.39 -4.51
CA GLY A 539 34.86 0.95 -5.78
C GLY A 539 33.59 1.81 -5.64
N PHE A 540 33.24 2.23 -4.42
CA PHE A 540 32.00 2.96 -4.16
C PHE A 540 32.13 4.44 -4.56
N ILE A 541 31.25 4.89 -5.44
CA ILE A 541 31.08 6.30 -5.84
C ILE A 541 29.86 6.87 -5.12
N THR A 542 29.99 8.05 -4.54
CA THR A 542 28.86 8.81 -4.01
C THR A 542 28.87 10.26 -4.53
N LEU A 543 27.68 10.80 -4.80
CA LEU A 543 27.48 12.19 -5.21
C LEU A 543 26.14 12.70 -4.68
N SER A 544 26.01 14.02 -4.49
CA SER A 544 24.77 14.62 -4.00
C SER A 544 23.94 15.21 -5.13
N LEU A 545 22.66 14.84 -5.19
CA LEU A 545 21.65 15.45 -6.05
C LEU A 545 20.85 16.48 -5.27
N SER A 546 20.67 17.66 -5.85
CA SER A 546 19.89 18.74 -5.22
C SER A 546 18.39 18.44 -5.21
N ILE A 547 17.63 19.19 -4.42
CA ILE A 547 16.16 19.07 -4.38
C ILE A 547 15.60 19.67 -5.69
N PRO A 548 14.87 18.90 -6.51
CA PRO A 548 14.32 19.43 -7.75
C PRO A 548 13.20 20.44 -7.49
N GLU A 549 13.14 21.48 -8.32
CA GLU A 549 12.06 22.48 -8.27
C GLU A 549 10.78 22.02 -9.00
N LYS A 550 10.89 21.03 -9.88
CA LYS A 550 9.79 20.52 -10.71
C LYS A 550 9.39 19.12 -10.27
N GLU A 551 8.08 18.87 -10.26
CA GLU A 551 7.51 17.53 -10.06
C GLU A 551 8.08 16.55 -11.10
N LEU A 552 8.43 15.34 -10.68
CA LEU A 552 8.95 14.27 -11.54
C LEU A 552 10.23 14.64 -12.33
N TYR A 553 11.01 15.61 -11.85
CA TYR A 553 12.27 15.99 -12.50
C TYR A 553 13.26 14.82 -12.59
N LEU A 554 13.96 14.75 -13.72
CA LEU A 554 14.98 13.74 -13.99
C LEU A 554 16.34 14.43 -14.19
N TRP A 555 17.24 14.25 -13.23
CA TRP A 555 18.63 14.67 -13.32
C TRP A 555 19.36 13.88 -14.41
N ASN A 556 20.08 14.54 -15.31
CA ASN A 556 21.01 13.88 -16.23
C ASN A 556 22.37 13.74 -15.56
N VAL A 557 22.67 12.54 -15.06
CA VAL A 557 23.93 12.23 -14.37
C VAL A 557 24.85 11.52 -15.36
N CYS A 558 26.01 12.09 -15.67
CA CYS A 558 27.03 11.42 -16.50
C CYS A 558 28.33 11.24 -15.71
N ILE A 559 28.88 10.03 -15.77
CA ILE A 559 30.09 9.60 -15.06
C ILE A 559 31.11 9.17 -16.10
N GLU A 560 32.24 9.87 -16.17
CA GLU A 560 33.36 9.59 -17.06
C GLU A 560 34.39 8.71 -16.33
N LEU A 561 34.61 7.48 -16.80
CA LEU A 561 35.42 6.46 -16.13
C LEU A 561 36.89 6.42 -16.56
#